data_AF-A0A968VZ20-F1
#
_entry.id   AF-A0A968VZ20-F1
#
_cell.length_a   1.000
_cell.length_b   1.000
_cell.length_c   1.000
_cell.angle_alpha   90.00
_cell.angle_beta   90.00
_cell.angle_gamma   90.00
#
_symmetry.space_group_name_H-M   'P 1'
#
loop_
_entity.id
_entity.type
_entity.pdbx_description
1 polymer ?
#
loop_
_entity_poly.entity_id
_entity_poly.type
_entity_poly.pdbx_seq_one_letter_code
_entity_poly.pdbx_strand_id
1 'polypeptide(L)'
;MPAVKDTIALTAAHSLRYYMNYCTFNYTASFWDWDNWQQEIDWMALNGINMPLAIVGTEAVWQNTLRQFNFTEKEISGFIPGPAYTAWWLMGNLEGWGGPVSQEWINSRVALQQKILQRMRAFGMQPVFQGFYGMVPVC
;
A
#
# COMPACT_ATOMS: atom_id res chain seq x y z
N MET A 1 -23.48 -21.24 -21.12
CA MET A 1 -23.20 -21.29 -19.67
C MET A 1 -23.94 -22.48 -19.07
N PRO A 2 -23.35 -23.24 -18.14
CA PRO A 2 -24.03 -24.34 -17.48
C PRO A 2 -25.23 -23.83 -16.66
N ALA A 3 -26.32 -24.60 -16.62
CA ALA A 3 -27.52 -24.23 -15.87
C ALA A 3 -27.32 -24.47 -14.37
N VAL A 4 -27.66 -23.48 -13.55
CA VAL A 4 -27.77 -23.62 -12.09
C VAL A 4 -29.20 -24.05 -11.78
N LYS A 5 -29.38 -25.24 -11.19
CA LYS A 5 -30.69 -25.87 -11.01
C LYS A 5 -31.50 -25.28 -9.85
N ASP A 6 -30.84 -24.99 -8.74
CA ASP A 6 -31.45 -24.54 -7.49
C ASP A 6 -30.86 -23.20 -7.05
N THR A 7 -31.61 -22.43 -6.25
CA THR A 7 -31.07 -21.20 -5.64
C THR A 7 -30.03 -21.57 -4.59
N ILE A 8 -28.82 -21.02 -4.72
CA ILE A 8 -27.72 -21.22 -3.77
C ILE A 8 -27.51 -19.92 -2.99
N ALA A 9 -27.63 -19.98 -1.67
CA ALA A 9 -27.28 -18.89 -0.76
C ALA A 9 -26.13 -19.35 0.13
N LEU A 10 -25.02 -18.60 0.10
CA LEU A 10 -23.82 -18.88 0.91
C LEU A 10 -23.45 -17.63 1.69
N THR A 11 -23.06 -17.83 2.95
CA THR A 11 -22.53 -16.78 3.81
C THR A 11 -21.16 -17.20 4.31
N ALA A 12 -20.24 -16.23 4.37
CA ALA A 12 -18.93 -16.48 4.95
C ALA A 12 -19.05 -16.47 6.48
N ALA A 13 -18.35 -17.39 7.14
CA ALA A 13 -18.29 -17.45 8.61
C ALA A 13 -17.54 -16.26 9.23
N HIS A 14 -16.65 -15.62 8.46
CA HIS A 14 -15.82 -14.51 8.93
C HIS A 14 -16.26 -13.18 8.31
N SER A 15 -16.39 -12.15 9.15
CA SER A 15 -16.71 -10.78 8.74
C SER A 15 -15.55 -10.09 8.03
N LEU A 16 -14.31 -10.48 8.36
CA LEU A 16 -13.09 -9.91 7.81
C LEU A 16 -12.26 -11.00 7.15
N ARG A 17 -11.81 -10.73 5.92
CA ARG A 17 -10.88 -11.54 5.16
C ARG A 17 -9.76 -10.60 4.72
N TYR A 18 -8.69 -10.65 5.50
CA TYR A 18 -7.52 -9.79 5.34
C TYR A 18 -6.62 -10.29 4.21
N TYR A 19 -5.91 -9.38 3.55
CA TYR A 19 -4.92 -9.74 2.55
C TYR A 19 -3.72 -8.77 2.53
N MET A 20 -2.58 -9.31 2.08
CA MET A 20 -1.24 -8.73 2.00
C MET A 20 -0.42 -8.69 3.29
N ASN A 21 0.87 -8.94 3.17
CA ASN A 21 1.89 -8.62 4.17
C ASN A 21 2.63 -7.36 3.73
N TYR A 22 3.23 -6.59 4.66
CA TYR A 22 4.15 -5.50 4.31
C TYR A 22 5.20 -5.96 3.31
N CYS A 23 5.84 -7.11 3.56
CA CYS A 23 6.89 -7.65 2.71
C CYS A 23 6.44 -7.92 1.27
N THR A 24 5.16 -8.24 1.04
CA THR A 24 4.61 -8.43 -0.32
C THR A 24 4.77 -7.17 -1.17
N PHE A 25 4.71 -5.99 -0.57
CA PHE A 25 4.92 -4.72 -1.26
C PHE A 25 6.35 -4.53 -1.77
N ASN A 26 7.34 -5.24 -1.22
CA ASN A 26 8.70 -5.18 -1.72
C ASN A 26 9.11 -6.39 -2.55
N TYR A 27 8.77 -7.60 -2.11
CA TYR A 27 9.15 -8.81 -2.82
C TYR A 27 8.34 -9.06 -4.09
N THR A 28 7.16 -8.43 -4.21
CA THR A 28 6.24 -8.69 -5.33
C THR A 28 5.79 -7.39 -5.99
N ALA A 29 5.29 -6.41 -5.23
CA ALA A 29 4.60 -5.26 -5.78
C ALA A 29 5.42 -3.95 -5.87
N SER A 30 6.74 -3.99 -5.66
CA SER A 30 7.61 -2.79 -5.64
C SER A 30 7.42 -1.89 -6.86
N PHE A 31 7.31 -2.54 -8.03
CA PHE A 31 7.31 -1.89 -9.33
C PHE A 31 6.00 -2.09 -10.09
N TRP A 32 4.95 -2.56 -9.40
CA TRP A 32 3.63 -2.68 -10.01
C TRP A 32 3.09 -1.34 -10.44
N ASP A 33 2.53 -1.34 -11.64
CA ASP A 33 1.74 -0.27 -12.19
C ASP A 33 0.24 -0.48 -11.91
N TRP A 34 -0.60 0.32 -12.56
CA TRP A 34 -2.04 0.22 -12.38
C TRP A 34 -2.62 -1.11 -12.89
N ASP A 35 -2.13 -1.65 -14.00
CA ASP A 35 -2.72 -2.84 -14.60
C ASP A 35 -2.47 -4.07 -13.72
N ASN A 36 -1.28 -4.17 -13.11
CA ASN A 36 -1.01 -5.18 -12.09
C ASN A 36 -1.95 -5.04 -10.88
N TRP A 37 -2.10 -3.82 -10.34
CA TRP A 37 -2.96 -3.57 -9.19
C TRP A 37 -4.43 -3.82 -9.49
N GLN A 38 -4.91 -3.46 -10.67
CA GLN A 38 -6.27 -3.72 -11.09
C GLN A 38 -6.56 -5.22 -11.12
N GLN A 39 -5.67 -6.00 -11.73
CA GLN A 39 -5.79 -7.45 -11.77
C GLN A 39 -5.81 -8.05 -10.35
N GLU A 40 -4.92 -7.60 -9.47
CA GLU A 40 -4.84 -8.09 -8.10
C GLU A 40 -6.11 -7.75 -7.29
N ILE A 41 -6.65 -6.53 -7.42
CA ILE A 41 -7.87 -6.12 -6.72
C ILE A 41 -9.10 -6.89 -7.25
N ASP A 42 -9.16 -7.15 -8.56
CA ASP A 42 -10.23 -7.97 -9.14
C ASP A 42 -10.13 -9.42 -8.61
N TRP A 43 -8.92 -9.96 -8.48
CA TRP A 43 -8.69 -11.26 -7.85
C TRP A 43 -9.08 -11.26 -6.37
N MET A 44 -8.72 -10.22 -5.61
CA MET A 44 -9.16 -10.04 -4.21
C MET A 44 -10.69 -10.11 -4.10
N ALA A 45 -11.42 -9.41 -4.98
CA ALA A 45 -12.88 -9.39 -4.97
C ALA A 45 -13.48 -10.77 -5.28
N LEU A 46 -12.95 -11.48 -6.28
CA LEU A 46 -13.38 -12.84 -6.63
C LEU A 46 -13.13 -13.85 -5.49
N ASN A 47 -12.12 -13.61 -4.67
CA ASN A 47 -11.77 -14.46 -3.52
C ASN A 47 -12.39 -13.98 -2.20
N GLY A 48 -13.29 -12.98 -2.24
CA GLY A 48 -14.03 -12.50 -1.07
C GLY A 48 -13.20 -11.71 -0.06
N ILE A 49 -12.02 -11.22 -0.45
CA ILE A 49 -11.20 -10.33 0.39
C ILE A 49 -11.93 -9.00 0.57
N ASN A 50 -11.96 -8.50 1.80
CA ASN A 50 -12.59 -7.22 2.12
C ASN A 50 -11.77 -6.30 3.03
N MET A 51 -10.57 -6.71 3.46
CA MET A 51 -9.70 -5.88 4.31
C MET A 51 -8.24 -5.94 3.84
N PRO A 52 -7.89 -5.40 2.67
CA PRO A 52 -6.52 -5.42 2.16
C PRO A 52 -5.62 -4.35 2.80
N LEU A 53 -4.33 -4.63 3.00
CA LEU A 53 -3.34 -3.59 3.35
C LEU A 53 -3.12 -2.63 2.17
N ALA A 54 -3.00 -1.33 2.43
CA ALA A 54 -2.83 -0.30 1.41
C ALA A 54 -1.78 0.74 1.83
N ILE A 55 -0.51 0.49 1.51
CA ILE A 55 0.65 1.31 1.93
C ILE A 55 1.39 1.99 0.77
N VAL A 56 0.88 1.90 -0.48
CA VAL A 56 1.50 2.59 -1.62
C VAL A 56 1.43 4.11 -1.41
N GLY A 57 2.53 4.81 -1.65
CA GLY A 57 2.59 6.27 -1.56
C GLY A 57 2.76 6.82 -0.14
N THR A 58 3.04 5.95 0.85
CA THR A 58 3.31 6.39 2.23
C THR A 58 4.56 7.28 2.33
N GLU A 59 5.46 7.22 1.34
CA GLU A 59 6.60 8.12 1.18
C GLU A 59 6.16 9.59 1.14
N ALA A 60 5.06 9.91 0.44
CA ALA A 60 4.53 11.26 0.37
C ALA A 60 3.98 11.74 1.72
N VAL A 61 3.36 10.83 2.47
CA VAL A 61 2.84 11.12 3.82
C VAL A 61 3.99 11.47 4.76
N TRP A 62 5.06 10.67 4.75
CA TRP A 62 6.28 10.95 5.52
C TRP A 62 6.98 12.23 5.07
N GLN A 63 7.16 12.44 3.77
CA GLN A 63 7.73 13.68 3.23
C GLN A 63 6.97 14.91 3.74
N ASN A 64 5.64 14.91 3.63
CA ASN A 64 4.80 16.02 4.09
C ASN A 64 4.81 16.18 5.62
N THR A 65 4.95 15.08 6.35
CA THR A 65 5.02 15.11 7.82
C THR A 65 6.34 15.74 8.26
N LEU A 66 7.47 15.27 7.73
CA LEU A 66 8.80 15.76 8.10
C LEU A 66 9.02 17.23 7.70
N ARG A 67 8.46 17.68 6.57
CA ARG A 67 8.43 19.11 6.21
C ARG A 67 7.75 19.97 7.28
N GLN A 68 6.64 19.49 7.87
CA GLN A 68 5.95 20.20 8.95
C GLN A 68 6.77 20.27 10.25
N PHE A 69 7.74 19.37 10.42
CA PHE A 69 8.71 19.38 11.52
C PHE A 69 10.03 20.09 11.15
N ASN A 70 10.07 20.84 10.04
CA ASN A 70 11.22 21.63 9.57
C ASN A 70 12.47 20.81 9.20
N PHE A 71 12.31 19.52 8.87
CA PHE A 71 13.40 18.77 8.24
C PHE A 71 13.69 19.35 6.84
N THR A 72 14.96 19.44 6.50
CA THR A 72 15.42 19.83 5.17
C THR A 72 15.11 18.73 4.15
N GLU A 73 14.97 19.10 2.88
CA GLU A 73 14.76 18.11 1.80
C GLU A 73 15.87 17.06 1.74
N LYS A 74 17.11 17.44 2.12
CA LYS A 74 18.24 16.52 2.20
C LYS A 74 18.01 15.45 3.28
N GLU A 75 17.63 15.85 4.48
CA GLU A 75 17.35 14.91 5.58
C GLU A 75 16.16 13.99 5.23
N ILE A 76 15.10 14.55 4.65
CA ILE A 76 13.93 13.77 4.20
C ILE A 76 14.33 12.74 3.14
N SER A 77 15.11 13.15 2.14
CA SER A 77 15.57 12.25 1.08
C SER A 77 16.52 11.15 1.59
N GLY A 78 17.24 11.42 2.68
CA GLY A 78 18.11 10.45 3.35
C GLY A 78 17.32 9.46 4.22
N PHE A 79 16.13 9.83 4.68
CA PHE A 79 15.27 8.96 5.49
C PHE A 79 14.42 8.01 4.64
N ILE A 80 13.84 8.49 3.54
CA ILE A 80 12.96 7.69 2.69
C ILE A 80 13.80 6.67 1.90
N PRO A 81 13.47 5.37 1.95
CA PRO A 81 14.24 4.35 1.27
C PRO A 81 13.93 4.29 -0.23
N GLY A 82 14.70 3.47 -0.94
CA GLY A 82 14.39 3.06 -2.30
C GLY A 82 13.08 2.27 -2.41
N PRO A 83 12.49 2.20 -3.61
CA PRO A 83 11.17 1.61 -3.84
C PRO A 83 11.08 0.11 -3.48
N ALA A 84 12.22 -0.59 -3.50
CA ALA A 84 12.32 -2.00 -3.15
C ALA A 84 12.45 -2.25 -1.64
N TYR A 85 12.43 -1.22 -0.78
CA TYR A 85 12.70 -1.36 0.65
C TYR A 85 11.67 -0.69 1.59
N THR A 86 10.60 -0.13 1.02
CA THR A 86 9.53 0.59 1.74
C THR A 86 8.85 -0.21 2.84
N ALA A 87 8.67 -1.51 2.69
CA ALA A 87 8.07 -2.39 3.70
C ALA A 87 8.91 -2.44 4.98
N TRP A 88 10.22 -2.70 4.87
CA TRP A 88 11.10 -2.75 6.04
C TRP A 88 11.23 -1.41 6.72
N TRP A 89 11.22 -0.33 5.95
CA TRP A 89 11.18 1.03 6.46
C TRP A 89 9.89 1.33 7.23
N LEU A 90 8.72 0.99 6.70
CA LEU A 90 7.44 1.18 7.42
C LEU A 90 7.29 0.27 8.65
N MET A 91 8.13 -0.75 8.78
CA MET A 91 8.26 -1.59 9.98
C MET A 91 9.39 -1.12 10.92
N GLY A 92 10.13 -0.05 10.58
CA GLY A 92 11.17 0.54 11.42
C GLY A 92 12.49 -0.23 11.45
N ASN A 93 12.73 -1.11 10.47
CA ASN A 93 13.93 -1.95 10.43
C ASN A 93 15.11 -1.28 9.71
N LEU A 94 14.86 -0.29 8.86
CA LEU A 94 15.86 0.46 8.11
C LEU A 94 15.34 1.84 7.73
N GLU A 95 16.24 2.72 7.30
CA GLU A 95 15.95 4.01 6.66
C GLU A 95 16.96 4.25 5.53
N GLY A 96 16.58 5.07 4.54
CA GLY A 96 17.45 5.56 3.46
C GLY A 96 17.97 4.55 2.43
N TRP A 97 17.94 3.25 2.74
CA TRP A 97 18.58 2.23 1.92
C TRP A 97 17.97 2.14 0.51
N GLY A 98 18.82 2.19 -0.51
CA GLY A 98 18.42 2.17 -1.92
C GLY A 98 17.78 3.46 -2.44
N GLY A 99 17.73 4.51 -1.62
CA GLY A 99 17.32 5.86 -2.02
C GLY A 99 18.51 6.73 -2.50
N PRO A 100 18.29 8.04 -2.70
CA PRO A 100 17.00 8.73 -2.62
C PRO A 100 16.10 8.42 -3.82
N VAL A 101 14.78 8.51 -3.63
CA VAL A 101 13.79 8.44 -4.72
C VAL A 101 13.51 9.83 -5.27
N SER A 102 13.16 9.93 -6.56
CA SER A 102 12.81 11.21 -7.17
C SER A 102 11.41 11.69 -6.73
N GLN A 103 11.16 13.00 -6.83
CA GLN A 103 9.84 13.56 -6.53
C GLN A 103 8.77 13.02 -7.51
N GLU A 104 9.13 12.78 -8.77
CA GLU A 104 8.25 12.18 -9.77
C GLU A 104 7.81 10.78 -9.35
N TRP A 105 8.72 9.99 -8.77
CA TRP A 105 8.39 8.67 -8.23
C TRP A 105 7.32 8.81 -7.12
N ILE A 106 7.59 9.63 -6.10
CA ILE A 106 6.66 9.88 -4.98
C ILE A 106 5.28 10.31 -5.50
N ASN A 107 5.24 11.27 -6.42
CA ASN A 107 4.01 11.77 -7.02
C ASN A 107 3.24 10.67 -7.78
N SER A 108 3.96 9.81 -8.51
CA SER A 108 3.33 8.70 -9.23
C SER A 108 2.73 7.66 -8.28
N ARG A 109 3.37 7.38 -7.14
CA ARG A 109 2.83 6.46 -6.12
C ARG A 109 1.57 7.02 -5.45
N VAL A 110 1.49 8.33 -5.22
CA VAL A 110 0.26 8.98 -4.73
C VAL A 110 -0.89 8.80 -5.74
N ALA A 111 -0.65 9.10 -7.02
CA ALA A 111 -1.66 8.94 -8.06
C ALA A 111 -2.12 7.48 -8.21
N LEU A 112 -1.19 6.53 -8.12
CA LEU A 112 -1.50 5.10 -8.15
C LEU A 112 -2.35 4.68 -6.94
N GLN A 113 -1.96 5.10 -5.73
CA GLN A 113 -2.70 4.78 -4.51
C GLN A 113 -4.15 5.30 -4.56
N GLN A 114 -4.38 6.49 -5.11
CA GLN A 114 -5.74 7.01 -5.28
C GLN A 114 -6.60 6.10 -6.16
N LYS A 115 -6.05 5.56 -7.27
CA LYS A 115 -6.74 4.60 -8.13
C LYS A 115 -7.01 3.27 -7.41
N ILE A 116 -6.01 2.73 -6.70
CA ILE A 116 -6.14 1.51 -5.88
C ILE A 116 -7.29 1.64 -4.90
N LEU A 117 -7.30 2.72 -4.12
CA LEU A 117 -8.32 2.95 -3.09
C LEU A 117 -9.71 3.18 -3.68
N GLN A 118 -9.81 3.84 -4.84
CA GLN A 118 -11.09 4.00 -5.54
C GLN A 118 -11.66 2.63 -5.94
N ARG A 119 -10.85 1.74 -6.50
CA ARG A 119 -11.28 0.40 -6.94
C ARG A 119 -11.62 -0.52 -5.76
N MET A 120 -10.80 -0.53 -4.72
CA MET A 120 -11.07 -1.27 -3.48
C MET A 120 -12.43 -0.86 -2.87
N ARG A 121 -12.69 0.45 -2.77
CA ARG A 121 -13.98 0.96 -2.27
C ARG A 121 -15.16 0.62 -3.18
N ALA A 122 -14.96 0.60 -4.50
CA ALA A 122 -16.00 0.19 -5.44
C ALA A 122 -16.45 -1.27 -5.23
N PHE A 123 -15.57 -2.13 -4.70
CA PHE A 123 -15.90 -3.50 -4.29
C PHE A 123 -16.31 -3.65 -2.82
N GLY A 124 -16.48 -2.54 -2.09
CA GLY A 124 -16.84 -2.57 -0.67
C GLY A 124 -15.72 -3.02 0.27
N MET A 125 -14.47 -3.02 -0.19
CA MET A 125 -13.31 -3.33 0.65
C MET A 125 -12.99 -2.16 1.59
N GLN A 126 -12.44 -2.49 2.76
CA GLN A 126 -11.98 -1.57 3.80
C GLN A 126 -10.45 -1.63 3.88
N PRO A 127 -9.72 -0.79 3.12
CA PRO A 127 -8.28 -0.82 3.10
C PRO A 127 -7.67 -0.41 4.45
N VAL A 128 -6.62 -1.10 4.87
CA VAL A 128 -5.86 -0.82 6.09
C VAL A 128 -4.69 0.10 5.77
N PHE A 129 -4.58 1.22 6.48
CA PHE A 129 -3.50 2.19 6.33
C PHE A 129 -2.43 2.04 7.41
N GLN A 130 -1.26 2.62 7.14
CA GLN A 130 -0.17 2.73 8.11
C GLN A 130 -0.62 3.59 9.30
N GLY A 131 -0.50 3.04 10.52
CA GLY A 131 -0.58 3.81 11.76
C GLY A 131 0.79 4.36 12.16
N PHE A 132 0.80 5.40 12.99
CA PHE A 132 2.04 5.91 13.58
C PHE A 132 2.34 5.21 14.92
N TYR A 133 3.55 4.66 15.05
CA TYR A 133 3.97 3.89 16.24
C TYR A 133 5.22 4.45 16.93
N GLY A 134 5.63 5.69 16.60
CA GLY A 134 6.78 6.35 17.23
C GLY A 134 8.09 6.30 16.42
N MET A 135 8.08 5.78 15.19
CA MET A 135 9.23 5.86 14.29
C MET A 135 9.57 7.32 13.98
N VAL A 136 10.85 7.69 14.03
CA VAL A 136 11.36 9.01 13.66
C VAL A 136 12.75 8.86 13.02
N PRO A 137 13.17 9.76 12.12
CA PRO A 137 14.55 9.75 11.60
C PRO A 137 15.56 9.95 12.72
N VAL A 138 16.74 9.32 12.61
CA VAL A 138 17.89 9.67 13.45
C VAL A 138 18.56 10.93 12.93
N CYS A 139 18.88 11.85 13.85
CA CYS A 139 19.50 13.15 13.57
C CYS A 139 20.91 13.02 12.99
#